data_AF-A0AAW2LP61-F1
#
_entry.id   AF-A0AAW2LP61-F1
#
_cell.length_a   1.000
_cell.length_b   1.000
_cell.length_c   1.000
_cell.angle_alpha   90.00
_cell.angle_beta   90.00
_cell.angle_gamma   90.00
#
_symmetry.space_group_name_H-M   'P 1'
#
loop_
_entity.id
_entity.type
_entity.pdbx_description
1 polymer ?
#
loop_
_entity_poly.entity_id
_entity_poly.type
_entity_poly.pdbx_seq_one_letter_code
_entity_poly.pdbx_strand_id
1 'polypeptide(L)'
;MHLQLGEISVVVISSPRVAKEPLTAHDLAFSSRPRIPSLRTITYNYQDIVMAPYGDYWKQMRKICFSELLSSKNVRSFSTIRDEVAVNLVESIRLHPSSIPIDLTQVVFSYANDVVCRAAFAMSRGGKDEFLPLILELGASAGGFYVADLFPSVKFLEDVTGLKTKHLKLHRKMDQVLNVIIEQHMEKLRFGQPGEEDLVDVLLRFKQKGNLEFPITMDRGKHFNNAG
;
A
#
# COMPACT_ATOMS: atom_id res chain seq x y z
N MET A 1 -9.35 22.88 -16.55
CA MET A 1 -10.30 22.21 -17.48
C MET A 1 -11.34 21.49 -16.63
N HIS A 2 -12.62 21.55 -16.99
CA HIS A 2 -13.69 20.80 -16.31
C HIS A 2 -14.15 19.67 -17.22
N LEU A 3 -14.33 18.48 -16.65
CA LEU A 3 -14.75 17.27 -17.33
C LEU A 3 -15.90 16.63 -16.57
N GLN A 4 -16.93 16.20 -17.30
CA GLN A 4 -17.99 15.35 -16.76
C GLN A 4 -17.69 13.90 -17.17
N LEU A 5 -17.31 13.06 -16.21
CA LEU A 5 -17.00 11.65 -16.41
C LEU A 5 -18.14 10.80 -15.86
N GLY A 6 -19.11 10.47 -16.71
CA GLY A 6 -20.37 9.88 -16.25
C GLY A 6 -21.11 10.83 -15.31
N GLU A 7 -21.35 10.41 -14.08
CA GLU A 7 -21.96 11.21 -13.00
C GLU A 7 -20.92 12.01 -12.20
N ILE A 8 -19.62 11.81 -12.45
CA ILE A 8 -18.54 12.45 -11.69
C ILE A 8 -18.10 13.75 -12.38
N SER A 9 -18.20 14.86 -11.66
CA SER A 9 -17.64 16.16 -12.07
C SER A 9 -16.18 16.28 -11.64
N VAL A 10 -15.27 16.45 -12.59
CA VAL A 10 -13.81 16.50 -12.37
C VAL A 10 -13.23 17.82 -12.86
N VAL A 11 -12.39 18.44 -12.05
CA VAL A 11 -11.56 19.58 -12.47
C VAL A 11 -10.13 19.12 -12.65
N VAL A 12 -9.60 19.26 -13.85
CA VAL A 12 -8.21 18.94 -14.19
C VAL A 12 -7.36 20.20 -14.04
N ILE A 13 -6.35 20.08 -13.17
CA ILE A 13 -5.32 21.07 -12.94
C ILE A 13 -4.08 20.66 -13.72
N SER A 14 -3.74 21.43 -14.74
CA SER A 14 -2.65 21.13 -15.68
C SER A 14 -1.58 22.23 -15.74
N SER A 15 -1.50 23.11 -14.72
CA SER A 15 -0.43 24.10 -14.62
C SER A 15 0.14 24.20 -13.20
N PRO A 16 1.47 24.37 -13.04
CA PRO A 16 2.08 24.53 -11.72
C PRO A 16 1.54 25.75 -10.96
N ARG A 17 1.29 26.85 -11.68
CA ARG A 17 0.74 28.09 -11.10
C ARG A 17 -0.61 27.83 -10.43
N VAL A 18 -1.50 27.10 -11.09
CA VAL A 18 -2.83 26.79 -10.55
C VAL A 18 -2.74 25.70 -9.49
N ALA A 19 -1.85 24.71 -9.64
CA ALA A 19 -1.67 23.63 -8.66
C ALA A 19 -1.20 24.14 -7.29
N LYS A 20 -0.49 25.27 -7.24
CA LYS A 20 -0.05 25.88 -5.98
C LYS A 20 -1.23 26.18 -5.05
N GLU A 21 -2.36 26.65 -5.56
CA GLU A 21 -3.51 27.05 -4.74
C GLU A 21 -4.08 25.88 -3.90
N PRO A 22 -4.56 24.76 -4.50
CA PRO A 22 -5.10 23.64 -3.74
C PRO A 22 -4.04 22.79 -3.05
N LEU A 23 -2.75 22.92 -3.37
CA LEU A 23 -1.68 22.16 -2.71
C LEU A 23 -0.98 22.92 -1.58
N THR A 24 -1.28 24.22 -1.41
CA THR A 24 -0.70 25.05 -0.34
C THR A 24 -1.75 25.88 0.39
N ALA A 25 -2.26 26.95 -0.22
CA ALA A 25 -3.19 27.89 0.42
C ALA A 25 -4.51 27.24 0.86
N HIS A 26 -4.96 26.22 0.13
CA HIS A 26 -6.21 25.50 0.38
C HIS A 26 -5.99 23.98 0.55
N ASP A 27 -4.78 23.56 0.92
CA ASP A 27 -4.38 22.14 1.02
C ASP A 27 -5.37 21.26 1.77
N LEU A 28 -5.89 21.74 2.91
CA LEU A 28 -6.85 21.01 3.73
C LEU A 28 -8.15 20.71 2.97
N ALA A 29 -8.66 21.66 2.19
CA ALA A 29 -9.92 21.49 1.43
C ALA A 29 -9.79 20.45 0.30
N PHE A 30 -8.58 20.25 -0.22
CA PHE A 30 -8.30 19.32 -1.32
C PHE A 30 -7.54 18.05 -0.87
N SER A 31 -7.34 17.88 0.44
CA SER A 31 -6.54 16.78 1.00
C SER A 31 -7.27 15.43 0.99
N SER A 32 -8.61 15.45 1.04
CA SER A 32 -9.43 14.24 1.16
C SER A 32 -9.46 13.42 -0.13
N ARG A 33 -9.55 12.10 0.01
CA ARG A 33 -9.62 11.16 -1.11
C ARG A 33 -11.07 10.91 -1.54
N PRO A 34 -11.37 10.86 -2.85
CA PRO A 34 -12.70 10.46 -3.32
C PRO A 34 -12.95 8.98 -3.01
N ARG A 35 -14.19 8.64 -2.68
CA ARG A 35 -14.61 7.25 -2.44
C ARG A 35 -14.93 6.55 -3.77
N ILE A 36 -13.89 6.05 -4.42
CA ILE A 36 -13.99 5.33 -5.68
C ILE A 36 -14.57 3.92 -5.40
N PRO A 37 -15.76 3.55 -5.94
CA PRO A 37 -16.42 2.29 -5.65
C PRO A 37 -15.52 1.05 -5.83
N SER A 38 -14.81 0.98 -6.96
CA SER A 38 -13.93 -0.13 -7.32
C SER A 38 -12.83 -0.38 -6.29
N LEU A 39 -12.32 0.69 -5.66
CA LEU A 39 -11.22 0.59 -4.70
C LEU A 39 -11.67 0.12 -3.32
N ARG A 40 -12.96 0.22 -2.98
CA ARG A 40 -13.50 0.00 -1.64
C ARG A 40 -13.06 -1.33 -1.02
N THR A 41 -13.23 -2.42 -1.74
CA THR A 41 -12.91 -3.76 -1.23
C THR A 41 -11.41 -3.93 -1.03
N ILE A 42 -10.60 -3.52 -2.00
CA ILE A 42 -9.15 -3.71 -1.97
C ILE A 42 -8.44 -2.78 -0.97
N THR A 43 -9.10 -1.70 -0.54
CA THR A 43 -8.59 -0.69 0.40
C THR A 43 -9.22 -0.79 1.79
N TYR A 44 -9.76 -1.96 2.15
CA TYR A 44 -10.35 -2.19 3.47
C TYR A 44 -11.45 -1.17 3.81
N ASN A 45 -12.36 -0.94 2.86
CA ASN A 45 -13.41 0.08 2.97
C ASN A 45 -12.84 1.50 3.20
N TYR A 46 -11.80 1.86 2.44
CA TYR A 46 -11.09 3.14 2.53
C TYR A 46 -10.48 3.39 3.92
N GLN A 47 -9.94 2.34 4.55
CA GLN A 47 -9.23 2.45 5.82
C GLN A 47 -7.71 2.28 5.65
N ASP A 48 -7.22 1.98 4.45
CA ASP A 48 -5.80 2.03 4.14
C ASP A 48 -5.27 3.48 4.15
N ILE A 49 -3.96 3.65 4.26
CA ILE A 49 -3.32 4.97 4.35
C ILE A 49 -3.37 5.78 3.05
N VAL A 50 -3.57 5.14 1.89
CA VAL A 50 -3.54 5.76 0.56
C VAL A 50 -4.91 6.32 0.18
N MET A 51 -6.00 5.58 0.45
CA MET A 51 -7.37 5.96 0.08
C MET A 51 -8.25 6.43 1.24
N ALA A 52 -7.80 6.34 2.49
CA ALA A 52 -8.58 6.88 3.60
C ALA A 52 -8.88 8.39 3.43
N PRO A 53 -10.13 8.82 3.69
CA PRO A 53 -10.47 10.24 3.73
C PRO A 53 -9.60 10.99 4.74
N TYR A 54 -9.32 12.26 4.44
CA TYR A 54 -8.59 13.09 5.39
C TYR A 54 -9.39 13.23 6.69
N GLY A 55 -8.72 12.99 7.82
CA GLY A 55 -9.31 12.99 9.15
C GLY A 55 -8.29 12.54 10.19
N ASP A 56 -8.70 12.47 11.45
CA ASP A 56 -7.76 12.23 12.54
C ASP A 56 -7.17 10.81 12.52
N TYR A 57 -7.95 9.81 12.10
CA TYR A 57 -7.43 8.47 11.78
C TYR A 57 -6.28 8.52 10.76
N TRP A 58 -6.50 9.17 9.61
CA TRP A 58 -5.49 9.27 8.55
C TRP A 58 -4.25 10.02 9.04
N LYS A 59 -4.42 11.13 9.76
CA LYS A 59 -3.30 11.89 10.35
C LYS A 59 -2.49 11.02 11.31
N GLN A 60 -3.16 10.24 12.16
CA GLN A 60 -2.52 9.33 13.11
C GLN A 60 -1.70 8.26 12.37
N MET A 61 -2.29 7.58 11.39
CA MET A 61 -1.61 6.54 10.61
C MET A 61 -0.44 7.11 9.80
N ARG A 62 -0.62 8.28 9.17
CA ARG A 62 0.44 9.01 8.48
C ARG A 62 1.59 9.37 9.41
N LYS A 63 1.30 9.85 10.61
CA LYS A 63 2.31 10.19 11.61
C LYS A 63 3.14 8.98 11.99
N ILE A 64 2.50 7.84 12.26
CA ILE A 64 3.18 6.58 12.61
C ILE A 64 4.08 6.13 11.45
N CYS A 65 3.56 6.01 10.22
CA CYS A 65 4.39 5.60 9.08
C CYS A 65 5.55 6.58 8.83
N PHE A 66 5.34 7.88 9.02
CA PHE A 66 6.40 8.85 8.85
C PHE A 66 7.47 8.76 9.94
N SER A 67 7.09 8.70 11.22
CA SER A 67 8.07 8.67 12.31
C SER A 67 8.84 7.35 12.36
N GLU A 68 8.16 6.24 12.08
CA GLU A 68 8.67 4.90 12.30
C GLU A 68 9.29 4.26 11.05
N LEU A 69 8.96 4.72 9.83
CA LEU A 69 9.56 4.19 8.59
C LEU A 69 10.29 5.27 7.78
N LEU A 70 9.68 6.43 7.59
CA LEU A 70 10.15 7.43 6.61
C LEU A 70 10.97 8.57 7.22
N SER A 71 11.26 8.52 8.52
CA SER A 71 12.05 9.55 9.18
C SER A 71 13.49 9.53 8.68
N SER A 72 14.17 10.69 8.66
CA SER A 72 15.56 10.74 8.19
C SER A 72 16.49 9.85 9.00
N LYS A 73 16.16 9.57 10.26
CA LYS A 73 16.89 8.62 11.10
C LYS A 73 16.74 7.19 10.56
N ASN A 74 15.52 6.74 10.33
CA ASN A 74 15.24 5.36 9.92
C ASN A 74 15.67 5.11 8.47
N VAL A 75 15.45 6.07 7.57
CA VAL A 75 15.95 6.01 6.19
C VAL A 75 17.48 5.86 6.16
N ARG A 76 18.20 6.52 7.08
CA ARG A 76 19.65 6.34 7.22
C ARG A 76 20.02 4.97 7.78
N SER A 77 19.32 4.45 8.80
CA SER A 77 19.62 3.10 9.33
C SER A 77 19.42 2.00 8.29
N PHE A 78 18.51 2.19 7.32
CA PHE A 78 18.35 1.25 6.20
C PHE A 78 19.47 1.30 5.14
N SER A 79 20.59 2.01 5.39
CA SER A 79 21.74 1.99 4.47
C SER A 79 22.29 0.59 4.27
N THR A 80 22.42 -0.18 5.35
CA THR A 80 22.93 -1.56 5.29
C THR A 80 22.07 -2.44 4.40
N ILE A 81 20.74 -2.32 4.50
CA ILE A 81 19.79 -3.03 3.63
C ILE A 81 20.04 -2.67 2.16
N ARG A 82 20.19 -1.37 1.86
CA ARG A 82 20.44 -0.91 0.48
C ARG A 82 21.77 -1.41 -0.07
N ASP A 83 22.81 -1.41 0.75
CA ASP A 83 24.15 -1.86 0.37
C ASP A 83 24.14 -3.36 0.06
N GLU A 84 23.56 -4.18 0.93
CA GLU A 84 23.43 -5.61 0.71
C GLU A 84 22.61 -5.95 -0.53
N VAL A 85 21.48 -5.28 -0.74
CA VAL A 85 20.66 -5.50 -1.96
C VAL A 85 21.43 -5.06 -3.19
N ALA A 86 22.19 -3.96 -3.12
CA ALA A 86 23.01 -3.48 -4.23
C ALA A 86 24.15 -4.45 -4.58
N VAL A 87 24.85 -4.99 -3.58
CA VAL A 87 25.91 -5.99 -3.80
C VAL A 87 25.35 -7.22 -4.51
N ASN A 88 24.25 -7.78 -4.00
CA ASN A 88 23.58 -8.93 -4.63
C ASN A 88 23.16 -8.64 -6.08
N LEU A 89 22.68 -7.42 -6.35
CA LEU A 89 22.29 -6.99 -7.68
C LEU A 89 23.50 -6.93 -8.62
N VAL A 90 24.60 -6.30 -8.20
CA VAL A 90 25.82 -6.19 -8.98
C VAL A 90 26.40 -7.57 -9.29
N GLU A 91 26.39 -8.48 -8.32
CA GLU A 91 26.78 -9.87 -8.54
C GLU A 91 25.89 -10.57 -9.56
N SER A 92 24.57 -10.40 -9.48
CA SER A 92 23.63 -10.99 -10.46
C SER A 92 23.86 -10.48 -11.88
N ILE A 93 24.19 -9.19 -12.03
CA ILE A 93 24.53 -8.58 -13.31
C ILE A 93 25.86 -9.11 -13.82
N ARG A 94 26.87 -9.22 -12.94
CA ARG A 94 28.20 -9.75 -13.30
C ARG A 94 28.15 -11.21 -13.77
N LEU A 95 27.25 -12.01 -13.19
CA LEU A 95 27.03 -13.40 -13.56
C LEU A 95 26.11 -13.56 -14.79
N HIS A 96 25.45 -12.49 -15.22
CA HIS A 96 24.56 -12.53 -16.37
C HIS A 96 25.36 -12.75 -17.66
N PRO A 97 24.94 -13.65 -18.58
CA PRO A 97 25.67 -13.89 -19.81
C PRO A 97 25.77 -12.62 -20.67
N SER A 98 27.00 -12.25 -21.09
CA SER A 98 27.23 -11.03 -21.89
C SER A 98 26.52 -11.02 -23.25
N SER A 99 26.07 -12.18 -23.73
CA SER A 99 25.31 -12.33 -24.97
C SER A 99 23.81 -12.06 -24.81
N ILE A 100 23.30 -11.93 -23.58
CA ILE A 100 21.88 -11.75 -23.29
C ILE A 100 21.65 -10.31 -22.80
N PRO A 101 20.75 -9.54 -23.44
CA PRO A 101 20.38 -8.22 -22.95
C PRO A 101 19.74 -8.28 -21.56
N ILE A 102 20.09 -7.32 -20.71
CA ILE A 102 19.52 -7.17 -19.36
C ILE A 102 18.31 -6.24 -19.42
N ASP A 103 17.19 -6.68 -18.85
CA ASP A 103 16.03 -5.81 -18.62
C ASP A 103 16.26 -4.92 -17.39
N LEU A 104 16.69 -3.68 -17.64
CA LEU A 104 16.92 -2.69 -16.59
C LEU A 104 15.65 -2.33 -15.80
N THR A 105 14.47 -2.44 -16.41
CA THR A 105 13.19 -2.18 -15.72
C THR A 105 12.99 -3.21 -14.62
N GLN A 106 13.19 -4.49 -14.94
CA GLN A 106 13.07 -5.58 -13.97
C GLN A 106 14.14 -5.49 -12.88
N VAL A 107 15.38 -5.15 -13.24
CA VAL A 107 16.52 -4.96 -12.31
C VAL A 107 16.21 -3.86 -11.29
N VAL A 108 15.85 -2.66 -11.74
CA VAL A 108 15.55 -1.52 -10.86
C VAL A 108 14.31 -1.80 -10.01
N PHE A 109 13.28 -2.40 -10.62
CA PHE A 109 12.07 -2.78 -9.91
C PHE A 109 12.37 -3.81 -8.80
N SER A 110 13.17 -4.85 -9.08
CA SER A 110 13.53 -5.84 -8.06
C SER A 110 14.31 -5.20 -6.91
N TYR A 111 15.29 -4.35 -7.22
CA TYR A 111 16.07 -3.63 -6.21
C TYR A 111 15.18 -2.80 -5.28
N ALA A 112 14.31 -1.96 -5.86
CA ALA A 112 13.44 -1.09 -5.08
C ALA A 112 12.51 -1.90 -4.16
N ASN A 113 11.92 -2.98 -4.68
CA ASN A 113 11.04 -3.84 -3.89
C ASN A 113 11.79 -4.64 -2.82
N ASP A 114 13.00 -5.13 -3.09
CA ASP A 114 13.83 -5.79 -2.07
C ASP A 114 14.13 -4.85 -0.91
N VAL A 115 14.51 -3.61 -1.20
CA VAL A 115 14.78 -2.61 -0.16
C VAL A 115 13.51 -2.32 0.65
N VAL A 116 12.37 -2.07 0.00
CA VAL A 116 11.11 -1.76 0.68
C VAL A 116 10.60 -2.95 1.49
N CYS A 117 10.59 -4.16 0.92
CA CYS A 117 10.10 -5.35 1.61
C CYS A 117 10.92 -5.68 2.85
N ARG A 118 12.26 -5.54 2.77
CA ARG A 118 13.14 -5.75 3.91
C ARG A 118 13.00 -4.66 4.97
N ALA A 119 12.92 -3.39 4.57
CA ALA A 119 12.81 -2.28 5.51
C ALA A 119 11.45 -2.21 6.22
N ALA A 120 10.36 -2.53 5.52
CA ALA A 120 9.01 -2.39 6.06
C ALA A 120 8.46 -3.67 6.73
N PHE A 121 8.90 -4.86 6.30
CA PHE A 121 8.30 -6.14 6.73
C PHE A 121 9.33 -7.18 7.20
N ALA A 122 10.63 -6.82 7.28
CA ALA A 122 11.74 -7.76 7.50
C ALA A 122 11.64 -9.03 6.63
N MET A 123 11.06 -8.90 5.43
CA MET A 123 10.63 -10.04 4.64
C MET A 123 11.81 -10.77 4.00
N SER A 124 11.82 -12.09 4.11
CA SER A 124 12.78 -12.96 3.42
C SER A 124 12.43 -13.13 1.93
N ARG A 125 13.38 -13.65 1.13
CA ARG A 125 13.16 -13.86 -0.31
C ARG A 125 11.89 -14.68 -0.61
N GLY A 126 11.61 -15.74 0.16
CA GLY A 126 10.43 -16.59 -0.07
C GLY A 126 9.09 -15.88 0.14
N GLY A 127 8.99 -14.98 1.13
CA GLY A 127 7.77 -14.19 1.34
C GLY A 127 7.53 -13.16 0.24
N LYS A 128 8.61 -12.64 -0.35
CA LYS A 128 8.55 -11.65 -1.44
C LYS A 128 7.93 -12.22 -2.70
N ASP A 129 8.23 -13.48 -3.03
CA ASP A 129 7.78 -14.13 -4.27
C ASP A 129 6.25 -14.26 -4.34
N GLU A 130 5.57 -14.33 -3.19
CA GLU A 130 4.10 -14.29 -3.11
C GLU A 130 3.55 -12.86 -2.98
N PHE A 131 4.22 -12.00 -2.21
CA PHE A 131 3.73 -10.65 -1.91
C PHE A 131 3.81 -9.69 -3.10
N LEU A 132 4.94 -9.69 -3.82
CA LEU A 132 5.21 -8.70 -4.86
C LEU A 132 4.25 -8.81 -6.06
N PRO A 133 3.95 -10.01 -6.60
CA PRO A 133 2.94 -10.15 -7.65
C PRO A 133 1.56 -9.63 -7.23
N LEU A 134 1.17 -9.81 -5.96
CA LEU A 134 -0.12 -9.32 -5.46
C LEU A 134 -0.15 -7.79 -5.36
N ILE A 135 0.95 -7.15 -4.94
CA ILE A 135 1.04 -5.68 -4.93
C ILE A 135 0.97 -5.12 -6.36
N LEU A 136 1.61 -5.78 -7.32
CA LEU A 136 1.51 -5.40 -8.73
C LEU A 136 0.09 -5.58 -9.28
N GLU A 137 -0.56 -6.71 -8.99
CA GLU A 137 -1.95 -6.96 -9.37
C GLU A 137 -2.89 -5.93 -8.73
N LEU A 138 -2.65 -5.57 -7.46
CA LEU A 138 -3.36 -4.53 -6.72
C LEU A 138 -3.19 -3.16 -7.37
N GLY A 139 -1.97 -2.77 -7.73
CA GLY A 139 -1.70 -1.51 -8.42
C GLY A 139 -2.38 -1.45 -9.79
N ALA A 140 -2.32 -2.53 -10.57
CA ALA A 140 -2.99 -2.62 -11.86
C ALA A 140 -4.52 -2.57 -11.73
N SER A 141 -5.08 -3.22 -10.69
CA SER A 141 -6.51 -3.12 -10.39
C SER A 141 -6.88 -1.73 -9.92
N ALA A 142 -6.06 -1.07 -9.11
CA ALA A 142 -6.35 0.27 -8.61
C ALA A 142 -6.25 1.35 -9.70
N GLY A 143 -5.36 1.17 -10.67
CA GLY A 143 -5.19 2.07 -11.83
C GLY A 143 -6.15 1.78 -12.99
N GLY A 144 -7.04 0.81 -12.86
CA GLY A 144 -7.99 0.44 -13.91
C GLY A 144 -9.08 1.48 -14.13
N PHE A 145 -9.69 1.46 -15.32
CA PHE A 145 -10.85 2.27 -15.64
C PHE A 145 -12.13 1.42 -15.52
N TYR A 146 -13.03 1.80 -14.62
CA TYR A 146 -14.24 1.04 -14.33
C TYR A 146 -15.50 1.87 -14.47
N VAL A 147 -16.49 1.35 -15.20
CA VAL A 147 -17.76 2.06 -15.44
C VAL A 147 -18.51 2.34 -14.13
N ALA A 148 -18.42 1.41 -13.15
CA ALA A 148 -19.00 1.59 -11.82
C ALA A 148 -18.45 2.82 -11.06
N ASP A 149 -17.23 3.26 -11.39
CA ASP A 149 -16.62 4.45 -10.77
C ASP A 149 -17.15 5.75 -11.38
N LEU A 150 -17.61 5.70 -12.63
CA LEU A 150 -18.21 6.84 -13.32
C LEU A 150 -19.70 7.00 -13.02
N PHE A 151 -20.39 5.91 -12.70
CA PHE A 151 -21.83 5.89 -12.44
C PHE A 151 -22.13 5.29 -11.05
N PRO A 152 -21.65 5.90 -9.96
CA PRO A 152 -21.83 5.38 -8.61
C PRO A 152 -23.30 5.23 -8.18
N SER A 153 -24.26 5.88 -8.85
CA SER A 153 -25.69 5.67 -8.58
C SER A 153 -26.16 4.26 -9.01
N VAL A 154 -25.50 3.64 -9.99
CA VAL A 154 -25.89 2.37 -10.61
C VAL A 154 -25.15 1.20 -9.95
N LYS A 155 -25.61 0.78 -8.76
CA LYS A 155 -24.90 -0.18 -7.90
C LYS A 155 -24.62 -1.56 -8.52
N PHE A 156 -25.48 -2.05 -9.39
CA PHE A 156 -25.33 -3.38 -9.99
C PHE A 156 -24.16 -3.48 -10.99
N LEU A 157 -23.55 -2.35 -11.41
CA LEU A 157 -22.42 -2.35 -12.34
C LEU A 157 -21.18 -3.07 -11.78
N GLU A 158 -20.96 -3.02 -10.46
CA GLU A 158 -19.84 -3.73 -9.83
C GLU A 158 -20.04 -5.26 -9.90
N ASP A 159 -21.29 -5.72 -9.86
CA ASP A 159 -21.64 -7.15 -9.91
C ASP A 159 -21.61 -7.67 -11.36
N VAL A 160 -22.22 -6.96 -12.31
CA VAL A 160 -22.35 -7.41 -13.71
C VAL A 160 -21.00 -7.44 -14.45
N THR A 161 -20.08 -6.53 -14.11
CA THR A 161 -18.74 -6.49 -14.72
C THR A 161 -17.78 -7.51 -14.12
N GLY A 162 -18.19 -8.23 -13.05
CA GLY A 162 -17.33 -9.17 -12.33
C GLY A 162 -16.22 -8.52 -11.49
N LEU A 163 -16.18 -7.19 -11.42
CA LEU A 163 -15.17 -6.42 -10.68
C LEU A 163 -15.18 -6.74 -9.19
N LYS A 164 -16.37 -6.82 -8.60
CA LYS A 164 -16.52 -7.17 -7.18
C LYS A 164 -15.88 -8.52 -6.86
N THR A 165 -16.14 -9.53 -7.69
CA THR A 165 -15.56 -10.87 -7.53
C THR A 165 -14.04 -10.85 -7.67
N LYS A 166 -13.52 -10.14 -8.67
CA LYS A 166 -12.07 -9.97 -8.88
C LYS A 166 -11.41 -9.30 -7.67
N HIS A 167 -11.95 -8.17 -7.22
CA HIS A 167 -11.43 -7.41 -6.09
C HIS A 167 -11.51 -8.17 -4.77
N LEU A 168 -12.59 -8.93 -4.55
CA LEU A 168 -12.72 -9.77 -3.37
C LEU A 168 -11.70 -10.92 -3.37
N LYS A 169 -11.43 -11.53 -4.54
CA LYS A 169 -10.39 -12.55 -4.67
C LYS A 169 -9.00 -11.98 -4.38
N LEU A 170 -8.70 -10.80 -4.91
CA LEU A 170 -7.42 -10.13 -4.69
C LEU A 170 -7.23 -9.72 -3.22
N HIS A 171 -8.26 -9.12 -2.62
CA HIS A 171 -8.29 -8.77 -1.20
C HIS A 171 -8.03 -10.01 -0.32
N ARG A 172 -8.71 -11.13 -0.56
CA ARG A 172 -8.49 -12.38 0.20
C ARG A 172 -7.07 -12.90 0.09
N LYS A 173 -6.45 -12.86 -1.11
CA LYS A 173 -5.05 -13.27 -1.29
C LYS A 173 -4.10 -12.35 -0.53
N MET A 174 -4.33 -11.03 -0.59
CA MET A 174 -3.53 -10.06 0.15
C MET A 174 -3.65 -10.29 1.65
N ASP A 175 -4.87 -10.51 2.16
CA ASP A 175 -5.10 -10.84 3.57
C ASP A 175 -4.35 -12.09 4.01
N GLN A 176 -4.32 -13.13 3.19
CA GLN A 176 -3.57 -14.36 3.50
C GLN A 176 -2.08 -14.06 3.68
N VAL A 177 -1.47 -13.33 2.75
CA VAL A 177 -0.04 -12.99 2.82
C VAL A 177 0.25 -12.06 4.01
N LEU A 178 -0.56 -11.03 4.22
CA LEU A 178 -0.41 -10.12 5.36
C LEU A 178 -0.59 -10.84 6.70
N ASN A 179 -1.53 -11.80 6.81
CA ASN A 179 -1.72 -12.58 8.02
C ASN A 179 -0.49 -13.45 8.33
N VAL A 180 0.11 -14.09 7.32
CA VAL A 180 1.35 -14.86 7.50
C VAL A 180 2.48 -13.97 8.02
N ILE A 181 2.65 -12.77 7.45
CA ILE A 181 3.65 -11.79 7.92
C ILE A 181 3.37 -11.41 9.37
N ILE A 182 2.13 -11.04 9.70
CA ILE A 182 1.76 -10.62 11.05
C ILE A 182 1.96 -11.75 12.07
N GLU A 183 1.63 -13.00 11.70
CA GLU A 183 1.84 -14.18 12.54
C GLU A 183 3.32 -14.41 12.85
N GLN A 184 4.20 -14.31 11.85
CA GLN A 184 5.65 -14.43 12.03
C GLN A 184 6.19 -13.37 13.02
N HIS A 185 5.74 -12.12 12.92
CA HIS A 185 6.15 -11.04 13.83
C HIS A 185 5.57 -11.23 15.24
N MET A 186 4.33 -11.72 15.36
CA MET A 186 3.76 -12.09 16.67
C MET A 186 4.55 -13.22 17.35
N GLU A 187 5.02 -14.22 16.60
CA GLU A 187 5.88 -15.28 17.13
C GLU A 187 7.25 -14.75 17.57
N LYS A 188 7.90 -13.94 16.74
CA LYS A 188 9.16 -13.24 17.08
C LYS A 188 9.04 -12.50 18.42
N LEU A 189 7.95 -11.75 18.61
CA LEU A 189 7.65 -11.04 19.86
C LEU A 189 7.42 -11.98 21.05
N ARG A 190 6.68 -13.09 20.86
CA ARG A 190 6.40 -14.07 21.92
C ARG A 190 7.65 -14.79 22.41
N PHE A 191 8.55 -15.14 21.50
CA PHE A 191 9.76 -15.89 21.82
C PHE A 191 10.97 -15.00 22.11
N GLY A 192 10.81 -13.67 22.09
CA GLY A 192 11.90 -12.72 22.35
C GLY A 192 13.05 -12.86 21.37
N GLN A 193 12.75 -13.21 20.11
CA GLN A 193 13.79 -13.44 19.12
C GLN A 193 14.53 -12.12 18.81
N PRO A 194 15.87 -12.12 18.78
CA PRO A 194 16.65 -10.94 18.45
C PRO A 194 16.42 -10.57 16.98
N GLY A 195 16.27 -9.28 16.71
CA GLY A 195 16.13 -8.74 15.37
C GLY A 195 15.90 -7.24 15.42
N GLU A 196 16.22 -6.55 14.32
CA GLU A 196 15.83 -5.15 14.18
C GLU A 196 14.30 -5.05 14.15
N GLU A 197 13.79 -3.96 14.70
CA GLU A 197 12.36 -3.65 14.70
C GLU A 197 11.97 -3.03 13.35
N ASP A 198 10.96 -3.59 12.70
CA ASP A 198 10.38 -3.08 11.46
C ASP A 198 8.99 -2.44 11.70
N LEU A 199 8.35 -1.98 10.62
CA LEU A 199 7.05 -1.30 10.73
C LEU A 199 5.94 -2.22 11.27
N VAL A 200 5.97 -3.53 10.99
CA VAL A 200 4.96 -4.46 11.48
C VAL A 200 5.08 -4.63 13.00
N ASP A 201 6.31 -4.79 13.50
CA ASP A 201 6.59 -4.84 14.94
C ASP A 201 6.10 -3.57 15.66
N VAL A 202 6.38 -2.41 15.08
CA VAL A 202 5.93 -1.10 15.57
C VAL A 202 4.39 -1.04 15.67
N LEU A 203 3.68 -1.42 14.60
CA LEU A 203 2.22 -1.41 14.55
C LEU A 203 1.61 -2.38 15.57
N LEU A 204 2.20 -3.57 15.73
CA LEU A 204 1.79 -4.55 16.74
C LEU A 204 1.99 -4.00 18.17
N ARG A 205 3.10 -3.31 18.43
CA ARG A 205 3.37 -2.65 19.71
C ARG A 205 2.35 -1.55 20.01
N PHE A 206 2.02 -0.70 19.03
CA PHE A 206 0.99 0.33 19.21
C PHE A 206 -0.39 -0.30 19.50
N LYS A 207 -0.71 -1.39 18.81
CA LYS A 207 -1.93 -2.15 19.05
C LYS A 207 -1.97 -2.73 20.48
N GLN A 208 -0.86 -3.28 20.98
CA GLN A 208 -0.79 -3.83 22.35
C GLN A 208 -0.89 -2.75 23.43
N LYS A 209 -0.28 -1.58 23.22
CA LYS A 209 -0.33 -0.45 24.16
C LYS A 209 -1.72 0.17 24.27
N GLY A 210 -2.53 0.10 23.21
CA GLY A 210 -3.92 0.58 23.22
C GLY A 210 -4.08 2.08 23.49
N ASN A 211 -3.02 2.86 23.32
CA ASN A 211 -2.98 4.30 23.66
C ASN A 211 -3.20 5.21 22.43
N LEU A 212 -3.61 4.62 21.31
CA LEU A 212 -3.99 5.37 20.12
C LEU A 212 -5.44 5.83 20.25
N GLU A 213 -5.71 7.07 19.83
CA GLU A 213 -7.06 7.61 19.75
C GLU A 213 -7.93 6.78 18.79
N PHE A 214 -7.32 6.34 17.68
CA PHE A 214 -7.91 5.37 16.75
C PHE A 214 -7.16 4.04 16.84
N PRO A 215 -7.74 3.00 17.46
CA PRO A 215 -7.08 1.71 17.61
C PRO A 215 -6.76 1.03 16.28
N ILE A 216 -5.59 0.40 16.18
CA ILE A 216 -5.25 -0.47 15.06
C ILE A 216 -6.03 -1.79 15.22
N THR A 217 -6.95 -2.05 14.30
CA THR A 217 -7.73 -3.28 14.29
C THR A 217 -7.04 -4.36 13.46
N MET A 218 -7.32 -5.63 13.80
CA MET A 218 -7.09 -6.72 12.86
C MET A 218 -8.44 -7.04 12.27
N ASP A 219 -8.76 -6.49 11.10
CA ASP A 219 -9.94 -6.97 10.40
C ASP A 219 -9.64 -8.37 9.89
N ARG A 220 -10.13 -9.38 10.61
CA ARG A 220 -10.03 -10.79 10.20
C ARG A 220 -11.17 -11.16 9.26
N GLY A 221 -11.43 -10.32 8.26
CA GLY A 221 -12.38 -10.54 7.17
C GLY A 221 -13.86 -10.69 7.57
N LYS A 222 -14.29 -10.20 8.75
CA LYS A 222 -15.66 -10.45 9.24
C LYS A 222 -16.70 -9.41 8.79
N HIS A 223 -16.30 -8.29 8.19
CA HIS A 223 -17.22 -7.19 7.91
C HIS A 223 -17.75 -7.08 6.47
N PHE A 224 -17.27 -7.88 5.52
CA PHE A 224 -17.72 -7.78 4.12
C PHE A 224 -19.02 -8.53 3.78
N ASN A 225 -19.64 -9.23 4.73
CA ASN A 225 -20.91 -9.95 4.50
C ASN A 225 -22.18 -9.11 4.76
N ASN A 226 -22.06 -7.89 5.28
CA ASN A 226 -23.23 -7.04 5.56
C ASN A 226 -23.14 -5.71 4.80
N ALA A 227 -23.38 -5.78 3.50
CA ALA A 227 -23.82 -4.63 2.70
C ALA A 227 -24.76 -5.15 1.62
N GLY A 228 -26.00 -5.39 2.02
CA GLY A 228 -27.16 -5.38 1.11
C GLY A 228 -27.61 -3.96 0.82
#